data_AF-A0AAU3DQG8-F1
#
_entry.id   AF-A0AAU3DQG8-F1
#
_cell.length_a   1.000
_cell.length_b   1.000
_cell.length_c   1.000
_cell.angle_alpha   90.00
_cell.angle_beta   90.00
_cell.angle_gamma   90.00
#
_symmetry.space_group_name_H-M   'P 1'
#
loop_
_entity.id
_entity.type
_entity.pdbx_description
1 polymer ?
#
loop_
_entity_poly.entity_id
_entity_poly.type
_entity_poly.pdbx_seq_one_letter_code
_entity_poly.pdbx_strand_id
1 'polypeptide(L)'
;MPEAGPRKPRCGDLLHVTRAASVQFVRPIVFRVIRVHDDWHTYHGWLWLDGYEVDAKGDAVARRSIYVQPAGLRWLTSAPSPPAASPGAPGAARRPSVTGRH
;
A
#
# COMPACT_ATOMS: atom_id res chain seq x y z
N MET A 1 -1.13 -7.42 21.23
CA MET A 1 -0.20 -6.88 20.22
C MET A 1 -0.86 -7.05 18.86
N PRO A 2 -1.27 -6.00 18.14
CA PRO A 2 -1.88 -6.20 16.82
C PRO A 2 -0.79 -6.64 15.84
N GLU A 3 -0.79 -7.93 15.53
CA GLU A 3 -0.05 -8.51 14.41
C GLU A 3 -0.76 -8.05 13.13
N ALA A 4 -0.32 -6.91 12.60
CA ALA A 4 -0.67 -6.54 11.24
C ALA A 4 -0.02 -7.59 10.33
N GLY A 5 -0.83 -8.54 9.82
CA GLY A 5 -0.40 -9.46 8.77
C GLY A 5 0.21 -8.69 7.59
N PRO A 6 0.95 -9.36 6.67
CA PRO A 6 1.78 -8.70 5.66
C PRO A 6 0.91 -7.86 4.69
N ARG A 7 0.66 -6.61 5.06
CA ARG A 7 -0.07 -5.64 4.26
C ARG A 7 0.96 -4.92 3.42
N LYS A 8 0.83 -4.98 2.09
CA LYS A 8 1.60 -4.11 1.21
C LYS A 8 1.25 -2.64 1.54
N PRO A 9 2.24 -1.74 1.70
CA PRO A 9 1.96 -0.33 1.86
C PRO A 9 1.19 0.18 0.63
N ARG A 10 0.26 1.11 0.86
CA ARG A 10 -0.58 1.71 -0.17
C ARG A 10 -0.45 3.23 -0.16
N CYS A 11 -0.85 3.85 -1.27
CA CYS A 11 -0.97 5.30 -1.34
C CYS A 11 -1.91 5.81 -0.24
N GLY A 12 -1.47 6.80 0.52
CA GLY A 12 -2.17 7.37 1.65
C GLY A 12 -1.79 6.79 3.02
N ASP A 13 -1.07 5.66 3.08
CA ASP A 13 -0.64 5.09 4.36
C ASP A 13 0.43 5.95 5.04
N LEU A 14 0.34 6.05 6.37
CA LEU A 14 1.37 6.64 7.21
C LEU A 14 2.21 5.53 7.84
N LEU A 15 3.48 5.55 7.49
CA LEU A 15 4.48 4.56 7.90
C LEU A 15 5.48 5.20 8.85
N HIS A 16 5.79 4.50 9.92
CA HIS A 16 6.91 4.81 10.78
C HIS A 16 8.14 4.10 10.21
N VAL A 17 9.00 4.85 9.54
CA VAL A 17 10.24 4.35 8.97
C VAL A 17 11.30 4.42 10.05
N THR A 18 11.78 3.25 10.47
CA THR A 18 12.84 3.12 11.47
C THR A 18 14.07 2.46 10.84
N ARG A 19 15.17 2.38 11.60
CA ARG A 19 16.38 1.67 11.17
C ARG A 19 16.12 0.22 10.73
N ALA A 20 15.09 -0.44 11.27
CA ALA A 20 14.70 -1.79 10.86
C ALA A 20 14.18 -1.85 9.41
N ALA A 21 13.60 -0.76 8.91
CA ALA A 21 13.12 -0.66 7.54
C ALA A 21 14.24 -0.24 6.57
N SER A 22 15.15 0.63 7.00
CA SER A 22 16.35 0.96 6.22
C SER A 22 17.41 1.61 7.11
N VAL A 23 18.66 1.16 6.96
CA VAL A 23 19.78 1.57 7.81
C VAL A 23 20.16 3.05 7.68
N GLN A 24 19.73 3.71 6.59
CA GLN A 24 19.93 5.14 6.38
C GLN A 24 19.09 5.99 7.34
N PHE A 25 18.05 5.42 7.96
CA PHE A 25 17.15 6.09 8.89
C PHE A 25 17.49 5.74 10.33
N VAL A 26 18.66 6.19 10.78
CA VAL A 26 19.11 6.06 12.18
C VAL A 26 18.13 6.79 13.12
N ARG A 27 17.61 7.93 12.68
CA ARG A 27 16.51 8.65 13.35
C ARG A 27 15.19 8.21 12.69
N PRO A 28 14.24 7.66 13.46
CA PRO A 28 12.99 7.24 12.89
C PRO A 28 12.15 8.45 12.46
N ILE A 29 11.48 8.33 11.31
CA ILE A 29 10.65 9.39 10.73
C ILE A 29 9.26 8.87 10.40
N VAL A 30 8.28 9.77 10.35
CA VAL A 30 6.96 9.46 9.83
C VAL A 30 6.92 9.79 8.36
N PHE A 31 6.45 8.86 7.55
CA PHE A 31 6.42 8.99 6.10
C PHE A 31 5.03 8.66 5.57
N ARG A 32 4.44 9.59 4.82
CA ARG A 32 3.17 9.42 4.15
C ARG A 32 3.39 9.00 2.71
N VAL A 33 2.96 7.80 2.37
CA VAL A 33 3.11 7.25 1.03
C VAL A 33 2.15 7.96 0.06
N ILE A 34 2.66 8.41 -1.08
CA ILE A 34 1.83 8.92 -2.20
C ILE A 34 1.86 7.98 -3.40
N ARG A 35 2.95 7.23 -3.55
CA ARG A 35 3.11 6.25 -4.63
C ARG A 35 3.99 5.10 -4.16
N VAL A 36 3.59 3.90 -4.55
CA VAL A 36 4.30 2.65 -4.26
C VAL A 36 4.80 2.10 -5.57
N HIS A 37 6.11 1.96 -5.71
CA HIS A 37 6.73 1.35 -6.87
C HIS A 37 6.88 -0.16 -6.65
N ASP A 38 5.73 -0.86 -6.65
CA ASP A 38 5.69 -2.33 -6.52
C ASP A 38 6.22 -3.02 -7.78
N ASP A 39 6.09 -2.40 -8.96
CA ASP A 39 6.53 -2.94 -10.26
C ASP A 39 8.05 -3.09 -10.38
N TRP A 40 8.82 -2.39 -9.53
CA TRP A 40 10.28 -2.46 -9.55
C TRP A 40 10.78 -3.70 -8.80
N HIS A 41 10.40 -4.89 -9.28
CA HIS A 41 10.81 -6.22 -8.80
C HIS A 41 12.29 -6.55 -9.10
N THR A 42 13.18 -5.55 -9.17
CA THR A 42 14.59 -5.81 -9.47
C THR A 42 15.34 -6.42 -8.29
N TYR A 43 14.82 -6.36 -7.05
CA TYR A 43 15.45 -6.98 -5.88
C TYR A 43 14.44 -7.52 -4.86
N HIS A 44 14.56 -8.81 -4.53
CA HIS A 44 13.68 -9.54 -3.62
C HIS A 44 13.67 -8.91 -2.21
N GLY A 45 12.53 -8.30 -1.84
CA GLY A 45 12.24 -7.90 -0.45
C GLY A 45 12.44 -6.42 -0.11
N TRP A 46 12.77 -5.59 -1.08
CA TRP A 46 12.84 -4.13 -0.91
C TRP A 46 11.82 -3.42 -1.79
N LEU A 47 11.38 -2.24 -1.34
CA LEU A 47 10.34 -1.47 -1.99
C LEU A 47 10.73 0.00 -2.07
N TRP A 48 10.52 0.58 -3.24
CA TRP A 48 10.61 2.01 -3.45
C TRP A 48 9.28 2.67 -3.08
N LEU A 49 9.33 3.61 -2.15
CA LEU A 49 8.19 4.39 -1.72
C LEU A 49 8.45 5.86 -1.99
N ASP A 50 7.50 6.50 -2.65
CA ASP A 50 7.46 7.93 -2.83
C ASP A 50 6.42 8.52 -1.89
N GLY A 51 6.74 9.66 -1.29
CA GLY A 51 5.91 10.21 -0.23
C GLY A 51 6.45 11.49 0.36
N TYR A 52 5.77 11.93 1.41
CA TYR A 52 6.16 13.09 2.20
C TYR A 52 6.63 12.65 3.58
N GLU A 53 7.77 13.18 4.01
CA GLU A 53 8.14 13.18 5.42
C GLU A 53 7.15 14.06 6.18
N VAL A 54 6.67 13.55 7.30
CA VAL A 54 5.66 14.19 8.14
C VAL A 54 6.31 14.54 9.48
N ASP A 55 6.14 15.78 9.93
CA ASP A 55 6.65 16.20 11.23
C ASP A 55 5.76 15.70 12.38
N ALA A 56 6.14 16.03 13.62
CA ALA A 56 5.38 15.66 14.81
C ALA A 56 3.98 16.30 14.86
N LYS A 57 3.73 17.41 14.16
CA LYS A 57 2.42 18.06 14.04
C LYS A 57 1.52 17.41 12.99
N GLY A 58 2.07 16.56 12.12
CA GLY A 58 1.31 15.94 11.03
C GLY A 58 1.43 16.68 9.69
N ASP A 59 2.32 17.67 9.60
CA ASP A 59 2.52 18.47 8.39
C ASP A 59 3.55 17.81 7.46
N ALA A 60 3.25 17.81 6.16
CA ALA A 60 4.16 17.33 5.13
C ALA A 60 5.32 18.31 4.94
N VAL A 61 6.50 17.99 5.47
CA VAL A 61 7.67 18.90 5.45
C VAL A 61 8.51 18.77 4.19
N ALA A 62 8.65 17.55 3.65
CA ALA A 62 9.53 17.30 2.50
C ALA A 62 9.06 16.11 1.68
N ARG A 63 9.11 16.20 0.35
CA ARG A 63 8.87 15.06 -0.55
C ARG A 63 10.16 14.26 -0.71
N ARG A 64 10.12 12.94 -0.48
CA ARG A 64 11.28 12.07 -0.59
C ARG A 64 10.89 10.72 -1.19
N SER A 65 11.81 10.14 -1.96
CA SER A 65 11.74 8.77 -2.45
C SER A 65 12.67 7.94 -1.58
N ILE A 66 12.16 6.89 -0.94
CA ILE A 66 12.88 6.07 0.03
C ILE A 66 12.90 4.61 -0.40
N TYR A 67 14.00 3.92 -0.12
CA TYR A 67 14.14 2.50 -0.34
C TYR A 67 14.11 1.78 1.01
N VAL A 68 13.08 0.96 1.22
CA VAL A 68 12.79 0.35 2.52
C VAL A 68 12.42 -1.13 2.38
N GLN A 69 12.72 -1.90 3.42
CA GLN A 69 12.26 -3.28 3.55
C GLN A 69 10.90 -3.32 4.24
N PRO A 70 9.84 -3.87 3.60
CA PRO A 70 8.51 -3.97 4.19
C PRO A 70 8.48 -4.72 5.52
N ALA A 71 9.38 -5.68 5.72
CA ALA A 71 9.49 -6.45 6.96
C ALA A 71 9.83 -5.59 8.19
N GLY A 72 10.48 -4.44 8.01
CA GLY A 72 10.85 -3.53 9.10
C GLY A 72 9.94 -2.30 9.24
N LEU A 73 8.93 -2.16 8.37
CA LEU A 73 8.00 -1.03 8.40
C LEU A 73 6.93 -1.23 9.49
N ARG A 74 6.55 -0.12 10.15
CA ARG A 74 5.45 -0.10 11.11
C ARG A 74 4.36 0.86 10.63
N TRP A 75 3.14 0.37 10.44
CA TRP A 75 2.00 1.20 10.06
C TRP A 75 1.48 1.98 11.27
N LEU A 76 1.40 3.31 11.17
CA LEU A 76 0.84 4.17 12.22
C LEU A 76 -0.65 4.38 12.02
N THR A 77 -1.07 4.61 10.78
CA THR A 77 -2.47 4.53 10.40
C THR A 77 -2.57 3.83 9.05
N SER A 78 -3.44 2.84 9.00
CA SER A 78 -3.95 2.34 7.72
C SER A 78 -4.89 3.44 7.23
N ALA A 79 -4.70 3.95 6.01
CA ALA A 79 -5.79 4.66 5.38
C ALA A 79 -7.04 3.75 5.45
N PRO A 80 -8.25 4.29 5.73
CA PRO A 80 -9.45 3.48 5.67
C PRO A 80 -9.48 2.85 4.28
N SER A 81 -9.43 1.51 4.25
CA SER A 81 -9.59 0.77 3.01
C SER A 81 -10.87 1.30 2.36
N PRO A 82 -10.88 1.70 1.07
CA PRO A 82 -12.15 1.85 0.40
C PRO A 82 -12.90 0.53 0.61
N PRO A 83 -14.18 0.56 1.02
CA PRO A 83 -14.93 -0.65 1.23
C PRO A 83 -14.80 -1.47 -0.04
N ALA A 84 -14.30 -2.69 0.09
CA ALA A 84 -14.18 -3.61 -1.03
C ALA A 84 -15.56 -3.66 -1.69
N ALA A 85 -15.65 -3.21 -2.93
CA ALA A 85 -16.79 -3.53 -3.77
C ALA A 85 -16.84 -5.06 -3.82
N SER A 86 -17.79 -5.66 -3.11
CA SER A 86 -18.00 -7.10 -3.09
C SER A 86 -18.10 -7.59 -4.54
N PRO A 87 -17.20 -8.49 -5.00
CA PRO A 87 -17.41 -9.17 -6.27
C PRO A 87 -18.42 -10.30 -6.04
N GLY A 88 -19.70 -9.97 -5.97
CA GLY A 88 -20.79 -10.92 -6.21
C GLY A 88 -21.57 -10.42 -7.41
N ALA A 89 -21.63 -11.06 -8.57
CA ALA A 89 -21.21 -12.39 -8.99
C ALA A 89 -20.92 -12.37 -10.52
N PRO A 90 -20.05 -13.25 -11.05
CA PRO A 90 -19.90 -13.43 -12.49
C PRO A 90 -21.12 -14.16 -13.08
N GLY A 91 -21.42 -13.83 -14.33
CA GLY A 91 -22.66 -14.14 -15.02
C GLY A 91 -23.09 -15.61 -15.09
N ALA A 92 -24.40 -15.79 -15.01
CA ALA A 92 -25.09 -16.86 -15.72
C ALA A 92 -25.82 -16.24 -16.93
N ALA A 93 -25.03 -15.78 -17.91
CA ALA A 93 -25.54 -15.67 -19.27
C ALA A 93 -25.50 -17.07 -19.88
N ARG A 94 -26.68 -17.59 -20.27
CA ARG A 94 -26.97 -18.57 -21.33
C ARG A 94 -28.46 -18.92 -21.16
N ARG A 95 -29.37 -18.69 -22.10
CA ARG A 95 -29.29 -18.91 -23.56
C ARG A 95 -30.31 -18.01 -24.29
N PRO A 96 -29.99 -17.50 -25.50
CA PRO A 96 -30.96 -16.90 -26.40
C PRO A 96 -31.90 -17.95 -26.99
N SER A 97 -33.18 -17.59 -27.08
CA SER A 97 -34.23 -18.31 -27.80
C SER A 97 -34.14 -18.02 -29.30
N VAL A 98 -34.01 -19.09 -30.09
CA VAL A 98 -34.11 -19.15 -31.55
C VAL A 98 -34.62 -20.57 -31.85
N THR A 99 -35.57 -20.92 -32.72
CA THR A 99 -36.59 -20.33 -33.61
C THR A 99 -37.45 -21.53 -34.05
N GLY A 100 -38.75 -21.38 -34.40
CA GLY A 100 -39.46 -22.48 -35.07
C GLY A 100 -40.91 -22.23 -35.47
N ARG A 101 -41.10 -21.86 -36.73
CA ARG A 101 -42.34 -21.74 -37.50
C ARG A 101 -43.08 -23.07 -37.66
N HIS A 102 -44.41 -23.06 -37.60
CA HIS A 102 -45.31 -23.88 -38.42
C HIS A 102 -46.63 -23.14 -38.63
#